data_AF-A0A6P0TJR5-F1
#
_entry.id   AF-A0A6P0TJR5-F1
#
_cell.length_a   1.000
_cell.length_b   1.000
_cell.length_c   1.000
_cell.angle_alpha   90.00
_cell.angle_beta   90.00
_cell.angle_gamma   90.00
#
_symmetry.space_group_name_H-M   'P 1'
#
loop_
_entity.id
_entity.type
_entity.pdbx_description
1 polymer ?
#
loop_
_entity_poly.entity_id
_entity_poly.type
_entity_poly.pdbx_seq_one_letter_code
_entity_poly.pdbx_strand_id
1 'polypeptide(L)' 'MKPDFSTMSRKELRAYVLAHREDEAAFFAYVDRSAQEARWVDNPPINSIEELNQVSLFLEKLDRDAQSSESA' A
#
# COMPACT_ATOMS: atom_id res chain seq x y z
N MET A 1 -7.82 24.21 -14.66
CA MET A 1 -7.84 22.99 -15.51
C MET A 1 -7.52 21.82 -14.59
N LYS A 2 -8.29 20.73 -14.61
CA LYS A 2 -7.97 19.56 -13.77
C LYS A 2 -6.76 18.81 -14.35
N PRO A 3 -5.80 18.36 -13.53
CA PRO A 3 -4.71 17.49 -14.01
C PRO A 3 -5.24 16.15 -14.51
N ASP A 4 -4.44 15.48 -15.34
CA ASP A 4 -4.69 14.08 -15.70
C ASP A 4 -4.09 13.16 -14.63
N PHE A 5 -4.94 12.73 -13.69
CA PHE A 5 -4.55 11.85 -12.59
C PHE A 5 -4.03 10.48 -13.03
N SER A 6 -4.34 10.03 -14.26
CA SER A 6 -3.87 8.74 -14.77
C SER A 6 -2.35 8.73 -15.02
N THR A 7 -1.76 9.90 -15.23
CA THR A 7 -0.32 10.06 -15.50
C THR A 7 0.52 10.24 -14.24
N MET A 8 -0.11 10.55 -13.10
CA MET A 8 0.57 10.86 -11.85
C MET A 8 0.99 9.59 -11.10
N SER A 9 2.15 9.65 -10.46
CA SER A 9 2.60 8.64 -9.50
C SER A 9 1.78 8.70 -8.20
N ARG A 10 1.80 7.62 -7.41
CA ARG A 10 1.14 7.59 -6.09
C ARG A 10 1.57 8.75 -5.17
N LYS A 11 2.85 9.15 -5.23
CA LYS A 11 3.38 10.26 -4.41
C LYS A 11 2.78 11.60 -4.83
N GLU A 12 2.67 11.84 -6.13
CA GLU A 12 2.08 13.07 -6.68
C GLU A 12 0.58 13.13 -6.39
N LEU A 13 -0.14 12.01 -6.57
CA LEU A 13 -1.56 11.90 -6.23
C LEU A 13 -1.80 12.16 -4.74
N ARG A 14 -0.97 11.60 -3.85
CA ARG A 14 -1.03 11.87 -2.42
C ARG A 14 -0.86 13.35 -2.09
N ALA A 15 0.15 14.00 -2.69
CA ALA A 15 0.41 15.42 -2.47
C ALA A 15 -0.78 16.27 -2.95
N TYR A 16 -1.35 15.94 -4.11
CA TYR A 16 -2.50 16.64 -4.67
C TYR A 16 -3.74 16.52 -3.78
N VAL A 17 -4.11 15.30 -3.37
CA VAL A 17 -5.27 15.03 -2.51
C VAL A 17 -5.17 15.78 -1.17
N LEU A 18 -3.96 15.88 -0.60
CA LEU A 18 -3.76 16.61 0.65
C LEU A 18 -3.97 18.12 0.50
N ALA A 19 -3.69 18.67 -0.68
CA ALA A 19 -3.90 20.08 -1.02
C ALA A 19 -5.33 20.38 -1.51
N HIS A 20 -6.07 19.37 -2.00
CA HIS A 20 -7.39 19.49 -2.62
C HIS A 20 -8.32 18.40 -2.06
N ARG A 21 -8.65 18.50 -0.77
CA ARG A 21 -9.30 17.41 -0.02
C ARG A 21 -10.73 17.13 -0.48
N GLU A 22 -11.35 18.11 -1.13
CA GLU A 22 -12.68 18.06 -1.71
C GLU A 22 -12.73 17.47 -3.13
N ASP A 23 -11.58 17.25 -3.79
CA ASP A 23 -11.54 16.66 -5.13
C ASP A 23 -11.62 15.12 -5.04
N GLU A 24 -12.85 14.61 -5.00
CA GLU A 24 -13.12 13.17 -4.93
C GLU A 24 -12.46 12.39 -6.08
N ALA A 25 -12.37 12.97 -7.28
CA ALA A 25 -11.73 12.31 -8.41
C ALA A 25 -10.23 12.08 -8.18
N ALA A 26 -9.55 13.02 -7.53
CA ALA A 26 -8.16 12.85 -7.13
C ALA A 26 -8.01 11.79 -6.03
N PHE A 27 -8.96 11.76 -5.08
CA PHE A 27 -8.99 10.75 -4.02
C PHE A 27 -9.13 9.33 -4.60
N PHE A 28 -10.09 9.11 -5.51
CA PHE A 28 -10.26 7.81 -6.16
C PHE A 28 -9.02 7.41 -6.94
N ALA A 29 -8.43 8.31 -7.73
CA ALA A 29 -7.21 8.03 -8.48
C ALA A 29 -6.03 7.64 -7.55
N TYR A 30 -5.90 8.31 -6.40
CA TYR A 30 -4.89 7.96 -5.39
C TYR A 30 -5.11 6.55 -4.81
N VAL A 31 -6.35 6.21 -4.44
CA VAL A 31 -6.69 4.91 -3.87
C VAL A 31 -6.45 3.79 -4.90
N ASP A 32 -6.91 3.97 -6.13
CA ASP A 32 -6.71 3.00 -7.22
C ASP A 32 -5.23 2.76 -7.49
N ARG A 33 -4.44 3.84 -7.58
CA ARG A 33 -2.99 3.73 -7.76
C ARG A 33 -2.33 3.05 -6.57
N SER A 34 -2.77 3.35 -5.35
CA SER A 34 -2.26 2.71 -4.15
C SER A 34 -2.56 1.21 -4.12
N ALA A 35 -3.72 0.78 -4.60
CA ALA A 35 -4.06 -0.64 -4.68
C ALA A 35 -3.21 -1.38 -5.73
N GLN A 36 -2.91 -0.74 -6.87
CA GLN A 36 -2.05 -1.32 -7.91
C GLN A 36 -0.57 -1.41 -7.50
N GLU A 37 -0.06 -0.39 -6.80
CA GLU A 37 1.35 -0.33 -6.38
C GLU A 37 1.63 -1.04 -5.05
N ALA A 38 0.60 -1.41 -4.30
CA ALA A 38 0.83 -1.93 -2.98
C ALA A 38 1.29 -3.40 -2.99
N ARG A 39 2.41 -3.61 -2.31
CA ARG A 39 2.88 -4.92 -1.87
C ARG A 39 2.39 -5.19 -0.46
N TRP A 40 1.06 -5.12 -0.25
CA TRP A 40 0.51 -5.43 1.07
C TRP A 40 0.81 -6.89 1.40
N VAL A 41 1.39 -7.13 2.58
CA VAL A 41 1.43 -8.46 3.17
C VAL A 41 0.25 -8.53 4.11
N ASP A 42 -0.72 -9.39 3.79
CA ASP A 42 -1.85 -9.66 4.67
C ASP A 42 -1.32 -10.15 6.03
N ASN A 43 -1.62 -9.38 7.08
CA ASN A 43 -1.37 -9.77 8.47
C ASN A 43 -2.72 -10.15 9.10
N PRO A 44 -3.10 -11.44 9.08
CA PRO A 44 -4.39 -11.86 9.63
C PRO A 44 -4.43 -11.61 11.15
N PRO A 45 -5.61 -11.29 11.71
CA PRO A 45 -5.77 -11.21 13.15
C PRO A 45 -5.49 -12.57 13.79
N ILE A 46 -4.76 -12.55 14.91
CA ILE A 46 -4.47 -13.74 15.71
C ILE A 46 -5.67 -13.98 16.64
N ASN A 47 -6.38 -15.09 16.44
CA ASN A 47 -7.61 -15.41 17.17
C ASN A 47 -7.36 -16.32 18.39
N SER A 48 -6.17 -16.89 18.52
CA SER A 48 -5.80 -17.76 19.66
C SER A 48 -4.30 -17.74 19.98
N ILE A 49 -3.93 -18.20 21.18
CA ILE A 49 -2.52 -18.33 21.60
C ILE A 49 -1.80 -19.39 20.75
N GLU A 50 -2.50 -20.43 20.32
CA GLU A 50 -1.98 -21.47 19.42
C GLU A 50 -1.60 -20.92 18.03
N GLU A 51 -2.27 -19.85 17.58
CA GLU A 51 -1.96 -19.15 16.32
C GLU A 51 -0.72 -18.25 16.42
N LEU A 52 -0.13 -18.05 17.61
CA LEU A 52 1.13 -17.31 17.76
C LEU A 52 2.28 -17.93 16.94
N ASN A 53 2.24 -19.24 16.67
CA ASN A 53 3.21 -19.89 15.79
C ASN A 53 3.15 -19.36 14.34
N GLN A 54 2.01 -18.80 13.90
CA GLN A 54 1.88 -18.18 12.58
C GLN A 54 2.55 -16.81 12.49
N VAL A 55 2.78 -16.14 13.62
CA VAL A 55 3.53 -14.87 13.68
C VAL A 55 4.96 -15.06 13.19
N SER A 56 5.61 -16.15 13.58
CA SER A 56 6.96 -16.48 13.13
C SER A 56 7.03 -16.61 11.60
N LEU A 57 6.05 -17.27 10.98
CA LEU A 57 5.96 -17.42 9.53
C LEU A 57 5.69 -16.08 8.81
N PHE A 58 4.88 -15.21 9.41
CA PHE A 58 4.66 -13.85 8.90
C PHE A 58 5.94 -13.01 8.94
N LEU A 59 6.70 -13.07 10.03
CA LEU A 59 7.98 -12.36 10.17
C LEU A 59 9.02 -12.85 9.15
N GLU A 60 9.11 -14.16 8.92
CA GLU A 60 9.99 -14.73 7.90
C GLU A 60 9.61 -14.32 6.47
N LYS A 61 8.31 -14.21 6.18
CA LYS A 61 7.82 -13.72 4.89
C LYS A 61 8.20 -12.26 4.67
N LEU A 62 7.99 -11.41 5.69
CA LEU A 62 8.37 -9.99 5.64
C LEU A 62 9.86 -9.79 5.36
N ASP A 63 10.73 -10.56 6.04
CA ASP A 63 12.18 -10.47 5.82
C ASP A 63 12.56 -10.87 4.39
N ARG A 64 11.97 -11.96 3.87
CA ARG A 64 12.22 -12.42 2.50
C ARG A 64 11.75 -11.40 1.44
N ASP A 65 10.59 -10.79 1.65
CA ASP A 65 10.05 -9.76 0.75
C ASP A 65 10.89 -8.47 0.80
N ALA A 66 11.50 -8.16 1.96
CA ALA A 66 12.45 -7.05 2.10
C ALA A 66 13.75 -7.32 1.31
N GLN A 67 14.35 -8.50 1.47
CA GLN A 67 15.62 -8.88 0.79
C GLN A 67 15.47 -8.97 -0.74
N SER A 68 14.32 -9.46 -1.23
CA SER A 68 14.05 -9.56 -2.67
C SER A 68 13.73 -8.22 -3.34
N SER A 69 13.39 -7.19 -2.55
CA SER A 69 13.22 -5.82 -3.05
C SER A 69 14.54 -5.04 -3.19
N GLU A 70 15.62 -5.51 -2.57
CA GLU A 70 16.95 -4.88 -2.57
C GLU A 70 17.85 -5.41 -3.70
N SER A 71 17.41 -6.47 -4.39
CA SER A 71 18.16 -7.16 -5.46
C SER A 71 17.70 -6.82 -6.89
N ALA A 72 16.82 -5.82 -7.06
CA ALA A 72 16.18 -5.44 -8.33
C ALA A 72 16.40 -3.97 -8.70
#